data_AF-A0A6S7KDQ7-F1
#
_entry.id   AF-A0A6S7KDQ7-F1
#
_cell.length_a   1.000
_cell.length_b   1.000
_cell.length_c   1.000
_cell.angle_alpha   90.00
_cell.angle_beta   90.00
_cell.angle_gamma   90.00
#
_symmetry.space_group_name_H-M   'P 1'
#
loop_
_entity.id
_entity.type
_entity.pdbx_description
1 polymer ?
#
loop_
_entity_poly.entity_id
_entity_poly.type
_entity_poly.pdbx_seq_one_letter_code
_entity_poly.pdbx_strand_id
1 'polypeptide(L)' 'MEDIEQWSTFNGMVINGEKSKSMVICTYQKSTKIGSSELHINYNNTVLENVKSKRLLGVIVDNHLCWKAHINDLASNL' A
#
# COMPACT_ATOMS: atom_id res chain seq x y z
N MET A 1 1.39 10.07 -16.70
CA MET A 1 1.84 9.31 -15.52
C MET A 1 2.46 8.05 -16.09
N GLU A 2 3.74 7.82 -15.83
CA GLU A 2 4.44 6.66 -16.39
C GLU A 2 3.81 5.39 -15.79
N ASP A 3 3.52 4.40 -16.64
CA ASP A 3 2.94 3.14 -16.21
C ASP A 3 3.94 2.43 -15.28
N ILE A 4 3.48 1.97 -14.11
CA ILE A 4 4.33 1.25 -13.15
C ILE A 4 4.98 0.03 -13.80
N GLU A 5 4.31 -0.57 -14.78
CA GLU A 5 4.81 -1.69 -15.57
C GLU A 5 6.02 -1.28 -16.42
N GLN A 6 5.92 -0.18 -17.14
CA GLN A 6 7.01 0.34 -17.96
C GLN A 6 8.18 0.78 -17.09
N TRP A 7 7.92 1.52 -16.02
CA TRP A 7 8.96 2.01 -15.11
C TRP A 7 9.72 0.86 -14.46
N SER A 8 9.01 -0.15 -13.93
CA SER A 8 9.67 -1.31 -13.32
C SER A 8 10.50 -2.11 -14.33
N THR A 9 9.95 -2.35 -15.52
CA THR A 9 10.64 -3.07 -16.61
C THR A 9 11.90 -2.33 -17.06
N PHE A 10 11.83 -1.01 -17.24
CA PHE A 10 12.98 -0.18 -17.60
C PHE A 10 14.10 -0.25 -16.56
N ASN A 11 13.74 -0.39 -15.28
CA ASN A 11 14.69 -0.56 -14.18
C ASN A 11 15.12 -2.03 -13.94
N GLY A 12 14.75 -2.96 -14.83
CA GLY A 12 15.08 -4.38 -14.69
C GLY A 12 14.39 -5.07 -13.52
N MET A 13 13.26 -4.54 -13.06
CA MET A 13 12.47 -5.08 -11.96
C MET A 13 11.18 -5.74 -12.48
N VAL A 14 10.83 -6.89 -11.90
CA VAL A 14 9.56 -7.58 -12.16
C VAL A 14 8.73 -7.57 -10.88
N ILE A 15 7.55 -6.96 -10.95
CA ILE A 15 6.62 -6.90 -9.82
C ILE A 15 5.77 -8.17 -9.84
N ASN A 16 5.60 -8.82 -8.68
CA ASN A 16 4.59 -9.87 -8.55
C ASN A 16 3.26 -9.22 -8.16
N GLY A 17 2.33 -9.07 -9.11
CA GLY A 17 1.03 -8.41 -8.88
C GLY A 17 0.20 -9.04 -7.77
N GLU A 18 0.18 -10.37 -7.67
CA GLU A 18 -0.60 -11.10 -6.67
C GLU A 18 -0.10 -10.89 -5.23
N LYS A 19 1.24 -10.80 -5.06
CA LYS A 19 1.90 -10.59 -3.77
C LYS A 19 2.06 -9.12 -3.39
N SER A 20 1.91 -8.22 -4.36
CA SER A 20 2.05 -6.79 -4.16
C SER A 20 0.70 -6.17 -3.75
N LYS A 21 0.77 -5.09 -2.98
CA LYS A 21 -0.39 -4.37 -2.46
C LYS A 21 -0.15 -2.88 -2.62
N SER A 22 -1.21 -2.11 -2.79
CA SER A 22 -1.18 -0.64 -2.83
C SER A 22 -1.76 -0.04 -1.55
N MET A 23 -1.21 1.08 -1.11
CA MET A 23 -1.71 1.82 0.05
C MET A 23 -1.52 3.32 -0.21
N VAL A 24 -2.60 4.09 -0.06
CA VAL A 24 -2.53 5.55 -0.11
C VAL A 24 -2.16 6.07 1.27
N ILE A 25 -1.04 6.79 1.35
CA ILE A 25 -0.63 7.52 2.55
C ILE A 25 -0.71 9.01 2.24
N CYS A 26 -1.58 9.72 2.96
CA CYS A 26 -1.76 11.16 2.79
C CYS A 26 -2.23 11.82 4.08
N THR A 27 -2.13 13.16 4.14
CA THR A 27 -2.69 13.93 5.25
C THR A 27 -4.22 13.90 5.21
N TYR A 28 -4.87 14.09 6.36
CA TYR A 28 -6.33 14.18 6.47
C TYR A 28 -6.94 15.19 5.48
N GLN A 29 -6.30 16.35 5.32
CA GLN A 29 -6.77 17.40 4.40
C GLN A 29 -6.73 16.97 2.93
N LYS A 30 -5.79 16.08 2.56
CA LYS A 30 -5.70 15.52 1.21
C LYS A 30 -6.67 14.35 1.05
N SER A 31 -6.80 13.48 2.05
CA SER A 31 -7.71 12.33 1.97
C SER A 31 -9.15 12.76 1.73
N THR A 32 -9.61 13.85 2.37
CA THR A 32 -10.95 14.40 2.16
C THR A 32 -11.18 14.96 0.76
N LYS A 33 -10.12 15.40 0.08
CA LYS A 33 -10.17 15.95 -1.29
C LYS A 33 -10.10 14.87 -2.37
N ILE A 34 -9.38 13.78 -2.11
CA ILE A 34 -9.12 12.73 -3.11
C ILE A 34 -10.37 11.86 -3.35
N GLY A 35 -11.35 11.87 -2.44
CA GLY A 35 -12.66 11.22 -2.60
C GLY A 35 -12.63 9.68 -2.55
N SER A 36 -11.50 9.08 -2.92
CA SER A 36 -11.20 7.66 -2.86
C SER A 36 -9.84 7.45 -2.18
N SER A 37 -9.74 6.45 -1.30
CA SER A 37 -8.46 6.01 -0.73
C SER A 37 -7.82 4.86 -1.53
N GLU A 38 -8.34 4.57 -2.72
CA GLU A 38 -7.98 3.43 -3.54
C GLU A 38 -7.22 3.88 -4.79
N LEU A 39 -6.07 3.26 -5.02
CA LEU A 39 -5.31 3.41 -6.25
C LEU A 39 -5.73 2.32 -7.22
N HIS A 40 -6.09 2.70 -8.45
CA HIS A 40 -6.35 1.74 -9.52
C HIS A 40 -5.05 1.47 -10.28
N ILE A 41 -4.19 0.62 -9.70
CA ILE A 41 -2.91 0.24 -10.32
C ILE A 41 -3.09 -1.13 -10.98
N ASN A 42 -2.99 -1.16 -12.30
CA ASN A 42 -2.97 -2.39 -13.09
C ASN A 42 -1.52 -2.72 -13.44
N TYR A 43 -1.13 -3.99 -13.29
CA TYR A 43 0.17 -4.52 -13.68
C TYR A 43 -0.03 -5.91 -14.26
N ASN A 44 0.35 -6.16 -15.52
CA ASN A 44 0.17 -7.45 -16.17
C ASN A 44 -1.26 -8.03 -16.00
N ASN A 45 -2.29 -7.24 -16.32
CA ASN A 45 -3.72 -7.58 -16.14
C ASN A 45 -4.15 -7.90 -14.70
N THR A 46 -3.30 -7.61 -13.70
CA THR A 46 -3.63 -7.77 -12.29
C THR A 46 -3.83 -6.40 -11.66
N VAL A 47 -5.03 -6.16 -11.13
CA VAL A 47 -5.28 -4.98 -10.29
C VAL A 47 -4.71 -5.24 -8.91
N LEU A 48 -3.79 -4.38 -8.48
CA LEU A 48 -3.19 -4.47 -7.15
C LEU A 48 -4.24 -4.25 -6.07
N GLU A 49 -4.24 -5.12 -5.05
CA GLU A 49 -5.15 -5.00 -3.92
C GLU A 49 -4.78 -3.77 -3.08
N ASN A 50 -5.79 -2.94 -2.79
CA ASN A 50 -5.65 -1.80 -1.90
C ASN A 50 -5.82 -2.23 -0.44
N VAL A 51 -4.86 -1.85 0.40
CA VAL A 51 -4.85 -2.18 1.83
C VAL A 51 -4.76 -0.92 2.68
N LYS A 52 -5.38 -0.96 3.87
CA LYS A 52 -5.27 0.10 4.88
C LYS A 52 -4.18 -0.17 5.91
N SER A 53 -3.74 -1.41 6.04
CA SER A 53 -2.70 -1.82 6.97
C SER A 53 -1.97 -3.06 6.45
N LYS A 54 -0.66 -3.15 6.67
CA LYS A 54 0.17 -4.29 6.24
C LYS A 54 1.38 -4.45 7.17
N ARG A 55 1.73 -5.71 7.48
CA ARG A 55 3.02 -6.02 8.10
C ARG A 55 4.13 -5.88 7.07
N LEU A 56 5.09 -5.00 7.34
CA LEU A 56 6.27 -4.74 6.53
C LEU A 56 7.49 -4.73 7.45
N LEU A 57 8.46 -5.61 7.18
CA LEU A 57 9.69 -5.74 7.97
C LEU A 57 9.43 -5.94 9.50
N GLY A 58 8.42 -6.75 9.84
CA GLY A 58 8.05 -7.06 11.23
C GLY A 58 7.09 -6.07 11.88
N VAL A 59 6.96 -4.85 11.33
CA VAL A 59 6.13 -3.78 11.88
C VAL A 59 4.81 -3.70 11.11
N ILE A 60 3.70 -3.38 11.78
CA ILE A 60 2.43 -3.10 11.11
C ILE A 60 2.39 -1.61 10.75
N VAL A 61 2.35 -1.31 9.46
CA VAL A 61 2.18 0.05 8.91
C VAL A 61 0.74 0.22 8.50
N ASP A 62 0.10 1.34 8.88
CA ASP A 62 -1.23 1.72 8.41
C ASP A 62 -1.22 3.00 7.55
N ASN A 63 -2.29 3.19 6.80
CA ASN A 63 -2.46 4.27 5.83
C ASN A 63 -2.53 5.67 6.48
N HIS A 64 -2.73 5.74 7.79
CA HIS A 64 -2.71 6.97 8.58
C HIS A 64 -1.37 7.17 9.31
N LEU A 65 -0.38 6.28 9.09
CA LEU A 65 0.90 6.24 9.80
C LEU A 65 0.73 6.24 11.33
N CYS A 66 -0.34 5.58 11.80
CA CYS A 66 -0.55 5.35 13.22
C CYS A 66 0.10 4.03 13.65
N TRP A 67 0.37 3.90 14.95
CA TRP A 67 0.95 2.68 15.52
C TRP A 67 -0.06 1.86 16.30
N LYS A 68 -1.33 2.28 16.35
CA LYS A 68 -2.38 1.59 17.12
C LYS A 68 -2.50 0.11 16.74
N ALA A 69 -2.53 -0.19 15.44
CA ALA A 69 -2.61 -1.57 14.96
C ALA A 69 -1.39 -2.40 15.40
N HIS A 70 -0.20 -1.82 15.30
CA HIS A 70 1.03 -2.48 15.74
C HIS A 70 1.10 -2.69 17.26
N ILE A 71 0.73 -1.67 18.03
CA ILE A 71 0.71 -1.74 19.50
C ILE A 71 -0.29 -2.80 19.97
N ASN A 72 -1.48 -2.85 19.38
CA ASN A 72 -2.48 -3.86 19.71
C ASN A 72 -2.00 -5.28 19.38
N ASP A 73 -1.35 -5.46 18.22
CA ASP A 73 -0.72 -6.73 17.83
C ASP A 73 0.33 -7.16 18.85
N LEU A 74 1.24 -6.27 19.24
CA LEU A 74 2.24 -6.57 20.27
C LEU A 74 1.62 -6.88 21.64
N ALA A 75 0.64 -6.10 22.07
CA ALA A 75 -0.05 -6.29 23.35
C ALA A 75 -0.86 -7.58 23.41
N SER A 76 -1.36 -8.08 22.28
CA SER A 76 -2.07 -9.36 22.18
C SER A 76 -1.14 -10.59 22.25
N ASN A 77 0.16 -10.38 22.04
CA ASN A 77 1.18 -11.42 22.13
C ASN A 77 1.90 -11.45 23.50
N LEU A 78 1.43 -10.64 24.46
CA LEU A 78 1.84 -10.64 25.87
C LEU A 78 0.82 -11.41 26.71
#